data_AF-A0A967J4T6-F1
#
_entry.id   AF-A0A967J4T6-F1
#
_cell.length_a   1.000
_cell.length_b   1.000
_cell.length_c   1.000
_cell.angle_alpha   90.00
_cell.angle_beta   90.00
_cell.angle_gamma   90.00
#
_symmetry.space_group_name_H-M   'P 1'
#
loop_
_entity.id
_entity.type
_entity.pdbx_description
1 polymer ?
#
loop_
_entity_poly.entity_id
_entity_poly.type
_entity_poly.pdbx_seq_one_letter_code
_entity_poly.pdbx_strand_id
1 'polypeptide(L)' 'MLGPERGKRFAPMDFRAARITGWLEQSGNLPGTQYLAGHSRATTTAQYAKPTMRAALDVLGKLAK' A
#
# COMPACT_ATOMS: atom_id res chain seq x y z
N MET A 1 -13.70 5.68 -14.87
CA MET A 1 -13.78 7.02 -14.24
C MET A 1 -14.04 6.85 -12.76
N LEU A 2 -13.37 7.65 -11.90
CA LEU A 2 -13.79 7.79 -10.51
C LEU A 2 -15.20 8.41 -10.53
N GLY A 3 -16.19 7.76 -9.91
CA GLY A 3 -17.56 8.28 -9.89
C GLY A 3 -17.62 9.73 -9.33
N PRO A 4 -18.71 10.47 -9.58
CA PRO A 4 -18.79 11.92 -9.36
C PRO A 4 -18.37 12.37 -7.95
N GLU A 5 -18.70 11.59 -6.92
CA GLU A 5 -18.33 11.91 -5.54
C GLU A 5 -16.87 11.58 -5.18
N ARG A 6 -16.29 10.55 -5.81
CA ARG A 6 -14.88 10.18 -5.58
C ARG A 6 -13.94 11.14 -6.32
N GLY A 7 -14.32 11.59 -7.52
CA GLY A 7 -13.54 12.58 -8.27
C GLY A 7 -13.37 13.90 -7.51
N LYS A 8 -14.42 14.37 -6.81
CA LYS A 8 -14.37 15.59 -5.98
C LYS A 8 -13.44 15.49 -4.77
N ARG A 9 -13.21 14.27 -4.27
CA ARG A 9 -12.38 14.00 -3.08
C ARG A 9 -10.95 13.60 -3.44
N PHE A 10 -10.70 13.30 -4.72
CA PHE A 10 -9.40 12.87 -5.19
C PHE A 10 -8.40 14.02 -5.10
N ALA A 11 -7.31 13.80 -4.39
CA ALA A 11 -6.31 14.80 -4.06
C ALA A 11 -4.89 14.26 -4.34
N PRO A 12 -3.88 15.13 -4.43
CA PRO A 12 -2.49 14.70 -4.59
C PRO A 12 -2.02 13.68 -3.53
N MET A 13 -2.60 13.74 -2.32
CA MET A 13 -2.32 12.79 -1.25
C MET A 13 -2.70 11.35 -1.61
N ASP A 14 -3.70 11.13 -2.46
CA ASP A 14 -4.11 9.79 -2.90
C ASP A 14 -3.03 9.12 -3.76
N PHE A 15 -2.29 9.89 -4.58
CA PHE A 15 -1.15 9.35 -5.32
C PHE A 15 -0.03 8.91 -4.39
N ARG A 16 0.25 9.72 -3.36
CA ARG A 16 1.24 9.37 -2.33
C ARG A 16 0.82 8.10 -1.59
N ALA A 17 -0.44 8.01 -1.17
CA ALA A 17 -0.99 6.83 -0.54
C ALA A 17 -0.87 5.59 -1.45
N ALA A 18 -1.25 5.70 -2.72
CA ALA A 18 -1.14 4.63 -3.70
C ALA A 18 0.31 4.17 -3.89
N ARG A 19 1.27 5.10 -3.92
CA ARG A 19 2.70 4.77 -4.07
C ARG A 19 3.25 4.01 -2.87
N ILE A 20 2.89 4.41 -1.65
CA ILE A 20 3.28 3.73 -0.41
C ILE A 20 2.72 2.31 -0.39
N THR A 21 1.43 2.14 -0.73
CA THR A 21 0.81 0.82 -0.88
C THR A 21 1.58 -0.05 -1.88
N GLY A 22 1.88 0.49 -3.06
CA GLY A 22 2.61 -0.26 -4.10
C GLY A 22 4.00 -0.71 -3.67
N TRP A 23 4.77 0.15 -2.99
CA TRP A 23 6.07 -0.23 -2.44
C TRP A 23 5.97 -1.37 -1.43
N LEU A 24 5.01 -1.28 -0.52
CA LEU A 24 4.84 -2.29 0.53
C LEU A 24 4.39 -3.63 -0.05
N GLU A 25 3.47 -3.61 -1.01
CA GLU A 25 2.99 -4.80 -1.69
C GLU A 25 4.06 -5.50 -2.54
N GLN A 26 4.96 -4.74 -3.15
CA GLN A 26 6.03 -5.32 -4.00
C GLN A 26 7.19 -5.86 -3.16
N SER A 27 7.54 -5.19 -2.06
CA SER A 27 8.73 -5.51 -1.29
C SER A 27 8.45 -6.38 -0.06
N GLY A 28 7.25 -6.33 0.50
CA GLY A 28 6.97 -6.86 1.84
C GLY A 28 7.78 -6.18 2.96
N ASN A 29 8.55 -5.13 2.65
CA ASN A 29 9.53 -4.54 3.55
C ASN A 29 8.96 -3.27 4.19
N LEU A 30 8.39 -3.44 5.38
CA LEU A 30 7.78 -2.36 6.14
C LEU A 30 8.79 -1.26 6.54
N PRO A 31 9.98 -1.56 7.11
CA PRO A 31 10.99 -0.53 7.43
C PRO A 31 11.47 0.26 6.21
N GLY A 32 11.74 -0.42 5.09
CA GLY A 32 12.17 0.23 3.85
C GLY A 32 11.09 1.17 3.29
N THR A 33 9.84 0.73 3.31
CA THR A 33 8.71 1.57 2.88
C THR A 33 8.51 2.75 3.82
N GLN A 34 8.70 2.57 5.14
CA GLN A 34 8.63 3.66 6.12
C GLN A 34 9.68 4.74 5.83
N TYR A 35 10.92 4.34 5.54
CA TYR A 35 12.00 5.26 5.20
C TYR A 35 11.66 6.07 3.95
N LEU A 36 11.23 5.41 2.87
CA LEU A 36 10.84 6.09 1.61
C LEU A 36 9.63 7.01 1.79
N ALA A 37 8.69 6.62 2.64
CA ALA A 37 7.56 7.45 2.99
C ALA A 37 7.94 8.61 3.93
N GLY A 38 9.12 8.62 4.54
CA GLY A 38 9.49 9.65 5.53
C GLY A 38 8.60 9.62 6.78
N HIS A 39 8.07 8.45 7.14
CA HIS A 39 7.22 8.31 8.33
C HIS A 39 8.07 8.13 9.58
N SER A 40 7.84 8.97 10.59
CA SER A 40 8.53 8.86 11.89
C SER A 40 8.07 7.64 12.68
N ARG A 41 6.81 7.20 12.50
CA ARG A 41 6.22 6.06 13.21
C ARG A 41 5.95 4.93 12.23
N ALA A 42 6.42 3.73 12.55
CA ALA A 42 6.15 2.52 11.78
C ALA A 42 4.64 2.23 11.67
N THR A 43 3.87 2.59 12.70
CA THR A 43 2.42 2.43 12.73
C THR A 43 1.70 3.23 11.63
N THR A 44 2.25 4.36 11.19
CA THR A 44 1.70 5.13 10.05
C THR A 44 1.88 4.36 8.75
N THR A 45 3.05 3.77 8.52
CA THR A 45 3.31 2.92 7.35
C THR A 45 2.49 1.63 7.38
N ALA A 46 2.30 1.05 8.57
CA ALA A 46 1.53 -0.18 8.75
C ALA A 46 0.06 -0.04 8.30
N GLN A 47 -0.51 1.16 8.25
CA GLN A 47 -1.87 1.38 7.73
C GLN A 47 -2.04 0.98 6.25
N TYR A 48 -0.93 0.97 5.51
CA TYR A 48 -0.85 0.56 4.11
C TYR A 48 -0.64 -0.95 3.95
N ALA A 49 -0.34 -1.68 5.03
CA ALA A 49 -0.32 -3.13 5.05
C ALA A 49 -1.78 -3.64 5.01
N LYS A 50 -2.35 -3.74 3.81
CA LYS A 50 -3.70 -4.27 3.63
C LYS A 50 -3.66 -5.79 3.50
N PRO A 51 -4.54 -6.53 4.19
CA PRO A 51 -4.73 -7.94 3.91
C PRO A 51 -5.34 -8.07 2.51
N THR A 52 -4.50 -8.36 1.52
CA THR A 52 -4.95 -8.57 0.14
C THR A 52 -5.03 -10.05 -0.18
N MET A 53 -5.97 -10.42 -1.04
CA MET A 53 -6.06 -11.78 -1.57
C MET A 53 -4.73 -12.23 -2.18
N ARG A 54 -4.01 -11.34 -2.87
CA ARG A 54 -2.69 -11.61 -3.42
C ARG A 54 -1.67 -12.01 -2.34
N ALA A 55 -1.56 -11.23 -1.25
CA ALA A 55 -0.67 -11.57 -0.14
C ALA A 55 -1.05 -12.90 0.53
N ALA A 56 -2.35 -13.17 0.68
CA ALA A 56 -2.82 -14.45 1.21
C ALA A 56 -2.50 -15.63 0.29
N LEU A 57 -2.63 -15.47 -1.03
CA LEU A 57 -2.27 -16.49 -2.02
C LEU A 57 -0.77 -16.75 -2.05
N ASP A 58 0.05 -15.71 -1.85
CA ASP A 58 1.50 -15.84 -1.73
C ASP A 58 1.90 -16.67 -0.51
N VAL A 59 1.33 -16.38 0.66
CA VAL A 59 1.51 -17.19 1.88
C VAL A 59 1.07 -18.64 1.69
N LEU A 60 -0.02 -18.88 0.96
CA LEU A 60 -0.51 -20.22 0.64
C LEU A 60 0.34 -20.94 -0.43
N GLY A 61 1.38 -20.30 -0.97
CA GLY A 61 2.18 -20.83 -2.07
C GLY A 61 1.39 -20.98 -3.38
N LYS A 62 0.19 -20.40 -3.47
CA LYS A 62 -0.68 -20.45 -4.66
C LYS A 62 -0.21 -19.49 -5.76
N LEU A 63 0.69 -18.57 -5.43
CA LEU A 63 1.45 -17.76 -6.38
C LEU A 63 2.86 -18.34 -6.65
N ALA A 64 3.14 -19.59 -6.26
CA ALA A 64 4.39 -20.24 -6.56
C ALA A 64 4.36 -20.89 -7.96
N LYS A 65 5.02 -20.19 -8.89
CA LYS A 65 5.40 -20.54 -10.28
C LYS A 65 4.30 -20.61 -11.33
#